data_AF-N4UKP0-F1
#
_entry.id   AF-N4UKP0-F1
#
_cell.length_a   1.000
_cell.length_b   1.000
_cell.length_c   1.000
_cell.angle_alpha   90.00
_cell.angle_beta   90.00
_cell.angle_gamma   90.00
#
_symmetry.space_group_name_H-M   'P 1'
#
loop_
_entity.id
_entity.type
_entity.pdbx_description
1 polymer ?
#
loop_
_entity_poly.entity_id
_entity_poly.type
_entity_poly.pdbx_seq_one_letter_code
_entity_poly.pdbx_strand_id
1 'polypeptide(L)'
;HSNSYHKITSPHKPGLFRCAEEVCQDLSFREKRTLKRHQDSKHSGAHYVCRCGYSNGRKDTYLNHLDRKKCSGEGPYTCICGYVTYDLAKDGPHFKDCMTGKRGRPTKENAG
;
A
#
# COMPACT_ATOMS: atom_id res chain seq x y z
N HIS A 1 6.18 7.81 -48.20
CA HIS A 1 7.04 7.61 -47.02
C HIS A 1 6.99 8.86 -46.15
N SER A 2 6.12 8.88 -45.14
CA SER A 2 5.93 10.05 -44.27
C SER A 2 6.57 9.77 -42.92
N ASN A 3 7.67 10.46 -42.69
CA ASN A 3 8.50 10.42 -41.50
C ASN A 3 7.97 11.47 -40.51
N SER A 4 7.68 11.11 -39.26
CA SER A 4 7.77 12.01 -38.10
C SER A 4 7.53 11.26 -36.79
N TYR A 5 8.64 10.72 -36.28
CA TYR A 5 9.00 10.53 -34.88
C TYR A 5 7.95 10.92 -33.83
N HIS A 6 7.34 9.91 -33.20
CA HIS A 6 6.86 10.05 -31.83
C HIS A 6 8.07 10.27 -30.91
N LYS A 7 8.37 11.51 -30.58
CA LYS A 7 9.21 11.85 -29.41
C LYS A 7 8.39 12.69 -28.43
N ILE A 8 7.49 12.03 -27.70
CA ILE A 8 7.02 12.54 -26.42
C ILE A 8 7.96 11.95 -25.35
N THR A 9 9.21 12.40 -25.34
CA THR A 9 10.06 12.20 -24.15
C THR A 9 9.71 13.31 -23.19
N SER A 10 8.71 13.05 -22.34
CA SER A 10 8.40 13.90 -21.18
C SER A 10 9.70 14.16 -20.41
N PRO A 11 10.05 15.42 -20.09
CA PRO A 11 11.37 15.75 -19.58
C PRO A 11 11.58 15.03 -18.25
N HIS A 12 12.52 14.09 -18.26
CA HIS A 12 13.00 13.41 -17.06
C HIS A 12 13.65 14.47 -16.16
N LYS A 13 12.90 14.98 -15.18
CA LYS A 13 13.47 15.81 -14.10
C LYS A 13 14.46 14.94 -13.31
N PRO A 14 15.78 15.25 -13.31
CA PRO A 14 16.74 14.54 -12.49
C PRO A 14 16.39 14.72 -11.02
N GLY A 15 16.56 13.68 -10.20
CA GLY A 15 16.34 13.75 -8.75
C GLY A 15 14.98 13.27 -8.24
N LEU A 16 14.12 12.67 -9.09
CA LEU A 16 12.90 11.98 -8.65
C LEU A 16 13.06 10.46 -8.71
N PHE A 17 12.56 9.77 -7.69
CA PHE A 17 12.47 8.32 -7.63
C PHE A 17 11.23 7.86 -8.41
N ARG A 18 11.33 6.80 -9.21
CA ARG A 18 10.24 6.29 -10.03
C ARG A 18 9.97 4.82 -9.74
N CYS A 19 8.74 4.40 -9.97
CA CYS A 19 8.41 2.98 -9.93
C CYS A 19 8.90 2.30 -11.22
N ALA A 20 9.34 1.05 -11.10
CA ALA A 20 9.84 0.26 -12.23
C ALA A 20 8.69 -0.40 -13.03
N GLU A 21 7.48 -0.43 -12.48
CA GLU A 21 6.31 -0.98 -13.15
C GLU A 21 5.78 0.00 -14.20
N GLU A 22 5.61 -0.47 -15.44
CA GLU A 22 5.15 0.33 -16.59
C GLU A 22 3.80 1.00 -16.33
N VAL A 23 2.91 0.33 -15.59
CA VAL A 23 1.60 0.90 -15.17
C VAL A 23 1.74 2.14 -14.27
N CYS A 24 2.93 2.41 -13.74
CA CYS A 24 3.25 3.52 -12.86
C CYS A 24 4.26 4.51 -13.46
N GLN A 25 4.54 4.45 -14.77
CA GLN A 25 5.58 5.25 -15.43
C GLN A 25 5.42 6.78 -15.26
N ASP A 26 4.18 7.24 -15.12
CA ASP A 26 3.83 8.66 -14.95
C ASP A 26 3.97 9.13 -13.49
N LEU A 27 4.17 8.21 -12.54
CA LEU A 27 4.35 8.53 -11.13
C LEU A 27 5.83 8.79 -10.81
N SER A 28 6.08 9.95 -10.22
CA SER A 28 7.40 10.33 -9.74
C SER A 28 7.33 10.80 -8.28
N PHE A 29 8.33 10.42 -7.49
CA PHE A 29 8.37 10.64 -6.06
C PHE A 29 9.61 11.44 -5.69
N ARG A 30 9.45 12.43 -4.81
CA ARG A 30 10.58 13.25 -4.33
C ARG A 30 11.51 12.49 -3.38
N GLU A 31 11.04 11.40 -2.77
CA GLU A 31 11.76 10.69 -1.73
C GLU A 31 11.67 9.17 -1.93
N LYS A 32 12.77 8.46 -1.66
CA LYS A 32 12.84 6.99 -1.74
C LYS A 32 11.81 6.31 -0.84
N ARG A 33 11.54 6.85 0.36
CA ARG A 33 10.51 6.34 1.27
C ARG A 33 9.11 6.40 0.68
N THR A 34 8.83 7.44 -0.11
CA THR A 34 7.53 7.64 -0.74
C THR A 34 7.33 6.70 -1.91
N LEU A 35 8.39 6.45 -2.70
CA LEU A 35 8.40 5.39 -3.71
C LEU A 35 8.18 4.00 -3.06
N LYS A 36 8.91 3.69 -1.98
CA LYS A 36 8.76 2.40 -1.28
C LYS A 36 7.33 2.19 -0.79
N ARG A 37 6.71 3.23 -0.21
CA ARG A 37 5.31 3.20 0.22
C ARG A 37 4.33 2.97 -0.94
N HIS A 38 4.61 3.57 -2.10
CA HIS A 38 3.83 3.31 -3.31
C HIS A 38 3.94 1.84 -3.73
N GLN A 39 5.16 1.29 -3.78
CA GLN A 39 5.40 -0.11 -4.10
C GLN A 39 4.72 -1.04 -3.10
N ASP A 40 4.78 -0.73 -1.81
CA ASP A 40 4.14 -1.53 -0.75
C ASP A 40 2.61 -1.54 -0.88
N SER A 41 2.01 -0.43 -1.33
CA SER A 41 0.55 -0.33 -1.50
C SER A 41 0.05 -0.94 -2.81
N LYS A 42 0.85 -0.88 -3.87
CA LYS A 42 0.41 -1.21 -5.23
C LYS A 42 0.98 -2.52 -5.77
N HIS A 43 2.20 -2.87 -5.38
CA HIS A 43 2.99 -3.92 -6.05
C HIS A 43 3.42 -5.05 -5.12
N SER A 44 3.49 -4.83 -3.81
CA SER A 44 4.15 -5.81 -2.94
C SER A 44 3.35 -7.06 -2.61
N GLY A 45 2.10 -7.19 -3.08
CA GLY A 45 1.22 -8.31 -2.74
C GLY A 45 0.99 -8.51 -1.24
N ALA A 46 0.04 -9.39 -0.90
CA ALA A 46 -0.40 -9.80 0.46
C ALA A 46 -0.90 -8.65 1.36
N HIS A 47 -2.23 -8.45 1.43
CA HIS A 47 -2.76 -7.10 1.61
C HIS A 47 -3.59 -6.81 2.84
N TYR A 48 -3.84 -7.72 3.76
CA TYR A 48 -4.98 -7.51 4.67
C TYR A 48 -6.30 -7.41 3.90
N VAL A 49 -7.27 -8.24 4.24
CA VAL A 49 -8.57 -8.25 3.57
C VAL A 49 -9.63 -8.00 4.61
N CYS A 50 -10.59 -7.14 4.31
CA CYS A 50 -11.76 -6.90 5.13
C CYS A 50 -12.92 -7.76 4.63
N ARG A 51 -13.86 -8.09 5.53
CA ARG A 51 -15.11 -8.78 5.19
C ARG A 51 -15.92 -8.15 4.04
N CYS A 52 -15.75 -6.85 3.79
CA CYS A 52 -16.38 -6.13 2.67
C CYS A 52 -15.63 -6.23 1.33
N GLY A 53 -14.57 -7.05 1.25
CA GLY A 53 -13.73 -7.19 0.05
C GLY A 53 -12.65 -6.10 -0.11
N TYR A 54 -12.59 -5.13 0.80
CA TYR A 54 -11.51 -4.13 0.78
C TYR A 54 -10.16 -4.79 1.12
N SER A 55 -9.12 -4.50 0.33
CA SER A 55 -7.76 -4.99 0.58
C SER A 55 -6.72 -3.89 0.41
N ASN A 56 -5.65 -3.93 1.21
CA ASN A 56 -4.56 -2.95 1.10
C ASN A 56 -3.21 -3.36 1.72
N GLY A 57 -2.16 -3.54 0.90
CA GLY A 57 -0.79 -3.87 1.32
C GLY A 57 -0.20 -3.11 2.51
N ARG A 58 -0.76 -1.96 2.87
CA ARG A 58 -0.40 -1.18 4.05
C ARG A 58 -1.33 -1.37 5.24
N LYS A 59 -0.76 -1.84 6.36
CA LYS A 59 -1.43 -2.02 7.66
C LYS A 59 -2.15 -0.78 8.17
N ASP A 60 -1.52 0.40 8.11
CA ASP A 60 -2.10 1.65 8.60
C ASP A 60 -3.36 2.06 7.82
N THR A 61 -3.36 1.82 6.50
CA THR A 61 -4.52 2.13 5.66
C THR A 61 -5.65 1.13 5.88
N TYR A 62 -5.33 -0.14 6.09
CA TYR A 62 -6.29 -1.17 6.48
C TYR A 62 -6.92 -0.90 7.86
N LEU A 63 -6.12 -0.55 8.87
CA LEU A 63 -6.63 -0.20 10.20
C LEU A 63 -7.55 1.03 10.17
N ASN A 64 -7.19 2.07 9.40
CA ASN A 64 -8.07 3.22 9.19
C ASN A 64 -9.38 2.84 8.50
N HIS A 65 -9.37 1.86 7.58
CA HIS A 65 -10.59 1.32 7.00
C HIS A 65 -11.46 0.62 8.06
N LEU A 66 -10.87 -0.21 8.93
CA LEU A 66 -11.58 -0.90 10.00
C LEU A 66 -12.17 0.05 11.05
N ASP A 67 -11.42 1.10 11.42
CA ASP A 67 -11.83 2.07 12.44
C ASP A 67 -13.07 2.88 12.03
N ARG A 68 -13.23 3.12 10.73
CA ARG A 68 -14.44 3.77 10.20
C ARG A 68 -15.70 2.93 10.39
N LYS A 69 -15.59 1.62 10.73
CA LYS A 69 -16.68 0.69 11.11
C LYS A 69 -17.92 0.70 10.19
N LYS A 70 -17.74 1.05 8.93
CA LYS A 70 -18.83 1.21 7.94
C LYS A 70 -18.68 0.24 6.78
N CYS A 71 -18.44 -1.03 7.10
CA CYS A 71 -18.23 -2.08 6.11
C CYS A 71 -19.20 -3.25 6.38
N SER A 72 -20.01 -3.57 5.39
CA SER A 72 -20.86 -4.77 5.32
C SER A 72 -20.27 -5.74 4.31
N GLY A 73 -20.46 -7.04 4.54
CA GLY A 73 -19.97 -8.12 3.68
C GLY A 73 -19.84 -9.42 4.45
N GLU A 74 -19.66 -10.56 3.80
CA GLU A 74 -19.66 -11.88 4.47
C GLU A 74 -18.29 -12.58 4.41
N GLY A 75 -17.27 -11.92 3.88
CA GLY A 75 -15.93 -12.47 3.81
C GLY A 75 -15.21 -12.52 5.18
N PRO A 76 -14.10 -13.26 5.29
CA PRO A 76 -13.24 -13.17 6.45
C PRO A 76 -12.40 -11.88 6.44
N TYR A 77 -11.88 -11.54 7.61
CA TYR A 77 -10.73 -10.68 7.75
C TYR A 77 -9.46 -11.51 7.60
N THR A 78 -8.57 -11.09 6.71
CA THR A 78 -7.28 -11.77 6.47
C THR A 78 -6.16 -10.84 6.83
N CYS A 79 -5.09 -11.37 7.42
CA CYS A 79 -3.84 -10.67 7.71
C CYS A 79 -2.75 -11.11 6.74
N ILE A 80 -1.76 -10.24 6.50
CA ILE A 80 -0.58 -10.57 5.69
C ILE A 80 0.22 -11.76 6.22
N CYS A 81 0.11 -12.09 7.52
CA CYS A 81 0.76 -13.27 8.09
C CYS A 81 0.04 -14.60 7.81
N GLY A 82 -1.07 -14.56 7.07
CA GLY A 82 -1.93 -15.72 6.82
C GLY A 82 -3.01 -15.93 7.90
N TYR A 83 -3.06 -15.12 8.94
CA TYR A 83 -4.12 -15.18 9.94
C TYR A 83 -5.48 -14.80 9.34
N VAL A 84 -6.53 -15.55 9.67
CA VAL A 84 -7.89 -15.37 9.17
C VAL A 84 -8.86 -15.39 10.35
N THR A 85 -9.80 -14.45 10.39
CA THR A 85 -10.87 -14.40 11.41
C THR A 85 -12.17 -13.84 10.81
N TYR A 86 -13.30 -14.16 11.43
CA TYR A 86 -14.60 -13.57 11.11
C TYR A 86 -15.07 -12.60 12.20
N ASP A 87 -14.37 -12.54 13.34
CA ASP A 87 -14.75 -11.75 14.52
C ASP A 87 -13.69 -10.70 14.83
N LEU A 88 -13.88 -9.50 14.27
CA LEU A 88 -12.97 -8.39 14.51
C LEU A 88 -13.00 -7.88 15.95
N ALA A 89 -14.07 -8.12 16.71
CA ALA A 89 -14.14 -7.66 18.10
C ALA A 89 -13.17 -8.45 18.98
N LYS A 90 -13.05 -9.76 18.76
CA LYS A 90 -12.10 -10.63 19.48
C LYS A 90 -10.68 -10.49 18.94
N ASP A 91 -10.53 -10.46 17.62
CA ASP A 91 -9.22 -10.59 16.98
C ASP A 91 -8.69 -9.27 16.42
N GLY A 92 -9.41 -8.16 16.64
CA GLY A 92 -8.95 -6.80 16.35
C GLY A 92 -7.54 -6.48 16.86
N PRO A 93 -7.15 -6.90 18.09
CA PRO A 93 -5.80 -6.74 18.59
C PRO A 93 -4.73 -7.40 17.71
N HIS A 94 -5.00 -8.57 17.11
CA HIS A 94 -4.05 -9.22 16.18
C HIS A 94 -3.68 -8.27 15.04
N PHE A 95 -4.65 -7.60 14.44
CA PHE A 95 -4.38 -6.66 13.33
C PHE A 95 -3.61 -5.43 13.78
N LYS A 96 -3.60 -5.08 15.07
CA LYS A 96 -2.78 -3.99 15.62
C LYS A 96 -1.37 -4.46 15.97
N ASP A 97 -1.25 -5.67 16.52
CA ASP A 97 0.01 -6.14 17.14
C ASP A 97 0.83 -7.08 16.26
N CYS A 98 0.24 -7.62 15.18
CA CYS A 98 0.94 -8.53 14.27
C CYS A 98 2.20 -7.86 13.67
N MET A 99 3.36 -8.44 14.01
CA MET A 99 4.69 -7.96 13.62
C MET A 99 5.17 -8.50 12.26
N THR A 100 4.51 -9.53 11.75
CA THR A 100 4.82 -10.16 10.45
C THR A 100 4.46 -9.26 9.27
N GLY A 101 3.68 -8.19 9.50
CA GLY A 101 3.36 -7.21 8.49
C GLY A 101 4.39 -6.10 8.36
N LYS A 102 4.44 -5.48 7.17
CA LYS A 102 5.18 -4.22 6.97
C LYS A 102 4.62 -3.19 7.94
N ARG A 103 5.39 -2.87 8.99
CA ARG A 103 5.04 -1.80 9.93
C ARG A 103 4.73 -0.55 9.12
N GLY A 104 3.56 0.04 9.39
CA GLY A 104 3.20 1.35 8.84
C GLY A 104 4.24 2.41 9.24
N ARG A 105 4.02 3.65 8.76
CA ARG A 105 4.86 4.84 8.97
C ARG A 105 5.79 4.71 10.20
N PRO A 106 7.11 4.52 10.01
CA PRO A 106 8.06 4.71 11.10
C PRO A 106 7.79 6.10 11.68
N THR A 107 7.56 6.17 12.99
CA THR A 107 7.52 7.44 13.71
C THR A 107 8.78 8.20 13.34
N LYS A 108 8.63 9.51 13.09
CA LYS A 108 9.74 10.39 12.75
C LYS A 108 10.75 10.26 13.89
N GLU A 109 11.83 9.52 13.67
CA GLU A 109 12.97 9.57 14.57
C GLU A 109 13.46 11.01 14.47
N ASN A 110 13.33 11.75 15.58
CA ASN A 110 13.92 13.07 15.66
C ASN A 110 15.43 12.85 15.52
N ALA A 111 15.97 13.24 14.36
CA ALA A 111 17.40 13.38 14.17
C ALA A 111 17.84 14.50 15.10
N GLY A 112 18.47 14.12 16.22
CA GLY A 112 19.33 15.02 16.99
C GLY A 112 20.65 15.22 16.26
#